data_AF-A0A8G1M415-F1
#
_entry.id   AF-A0A8G1M415-F1
#
_cell.length_a   1.000
_cell.length_b   1.000
_cell.length_c   1.000
_cell.angle_alpha   90.00
_cell.angle_beta   90.00
_cell.angle_gamma   90.00
#
_symmetry.space_group_name_H-M   'P 1'
#
loop_
_entity.id
_entity.type
_entity.pdbx_description
1 polymer ?
#
loop_
_entity_poly.entity_id
_entity_poly.type
_entity_poly.pdbx_seq_one_letter_code
_entity_poly.pdbx_strand_id
1 'polypeptide(L)' 'MEDLSTVEVGDTVEDLKDREGKYQVVKKETSSAGKINAVIVERIDGDGKGERLRIPQSKWGDTWTA' A
#
# COMPACT_ATOMS: atom_id res chain seq x y z
N MET A 1 11.31 -5.45 9.52
CA MET A 1 10.80 -5.35 8.14
C MET A 1 9.30 -5.46 8.28
N GLU A 2 8.56 -4.42 7.91
CA GLU A 2 7.10 -4.41 8.05
C GLU A 2 6.47 -5.27 6.96
N ASP A 3 5.52 -6.12 7.34
CA ASP A 3 4.82 -7.03 6.45
C ASP A 3 3.45 -6.47 6.10
N LEU A 4 2.96 -6.71 4.88
CA LEU A 4 1.61 -6.31 4.46
C LEU A 4 0.48 -6.82 5.37
N SER A 5 0.75 -7.83 6.19
CA SER A 5 -0.19 -8.34 7.18
C SER A 5 -0.50 -7.40 8.32
N THR A 6 0.37 -6.42 8.60
CA THR A 6 0.12 -5.43 9.66
C THR A 6 -0.74 -4.26 9.18
N VAL A 7 -0.92 -4.13 7.87
CA VAL A 7 -1.61 -2.99 7.24
C VAL A 7 -3.10 -3.30 7.10
N GLU A 8 -3.97 -2.36 7.43
CA GLU A 8 -5.42 -2.49 7.31
C GLU A 8 -6.02 -1.62 6.20
N VAL A 9 -7.24 -1.96 5.77
CA VAL A 9 -7.96 -1.09 4.84
C VAL A 9 -8.36 0.16 5.61
N GLY A 10 -7.98 1.32 5.10
CA GLY A 10 -8.11 2.61 5.74
C GLY A 10 -6.80 3.18 6.27
N ASP A 11 -5.76 2.35 6.44
CA ASP A 11 -4.43 2.85 6.85
C ASP A 11 -3.83 3.78 5.82
N THR A 12 -3.12 4.78 6.31
CA THR A 12 -2.34 5.70 5.47
C THR A 12 -0.92 5.19 5.40
N VAL A 13 -0.40 5.07 4.19
CA VAL A 13 0.94 4.56 3.88
C VAL A 13 1.66 5.54 2.98
N GLU A 14 2.98 5.53 3.06
CA GLU A 14 3.85 6.46 2.35
C GLU A 14 4.82 5.68 1.48
N ASP A 15 5.03 6.17 0.26
CA ASP A 15 6.06 5.62 -0.62
C ASP A 15 7.41 6.27 -0.28
N LEU A 16 8.39 5.46 0.07
CA LEU A 16 9.74 5.90 0.43
C LEU A 16 10.52 6.46 -0.76
N LYS A 17 10.12 6.15 -2.00
CA LYS A 17 10.72 6.72 -3.21
C LYS A 17 10.07 8.05 -3.59
N ASP A 18 8.78 8.21 -3.34
CA ASP A 18 7.96 9.39 -3.53
C ASP A 18 7.61 9.97 -2.15
N ARG A 19 8.60 10.58 -1.49
CA ARG A 19 8.52 11.10 -0.11
C ARG A 19 7.35 12.05 0.21
N GLU A 20 6.62 12.50 -0.81
CA GLU A 20 5.45 13.38 -0.67
C GLU A 20 4.12 12.68 -1.04
N GLY A 21 4.18 11.45 -1.54
CA GLY A 21 3.00 10.65 -1.88
C GLY A 21 2.39 9.99 -0.66
N LYS A 22 1.28 10.53 -0.17
CA LYS A 22 0.43 9.86 0.82
C LYS A 22 -0.66 9.06 0.12
N TYR A 23 -0.76 7.79 0.50
CA TYR A 23 -1.73 6.87 -0.05
C TYR A 23 -2.52 6.21 1.08
N GLN A 24 -3.76 5.84 0.81
CA GLN A 24 -4.61 5.12 1.75
C GLN A 24 -4.91 3.73 1.21
N VAL A 25 -4.78 2.71 2.04
CA VAL A 25 -5.06 1.32 1.65
C VAL A 25 -6.57 1.18 1.46
N VAL A 26 -7.01 0.93 0.24
CA VAL A 26 -8.43 0.78 -0.09
C VAL A 26 -8.83 -0.69 -0.25
N LYS A 27 -7.87 -1.59 -0.49
CA LYS A 27 -8.14 -3.03 -0.64
C LYS A 27 -6.91 -3.87 -0.32
N LYS A 28 -7.12 -5.04 0.26
CA LYS A 28 -6.10 -6.09 0.38
C LYS A 28 -6.41 -7.23 -0.58
N GLU A 29 -5.42 -7.66 -1.34
CA GLU A 29 -5.50 -8.90 -2.11
C GLU A 29 -4.93 -10.04 -1.27
N THR A 30 -5.74 -11.07 -1.09
CA THR A 30 -5.38 -12.28 -0.35
C THR A 30 -5.35 -13.44 -1.31
N SER A 31 -4.32 -14.27 -1.21
CA SER A 31 -4.25 -15.53 -1.93
C SER A 31 -5.19 -16.55 -1.31
N SER A 32 -5.52 -17.63 -2.03
CA SER A 32 -6.32 -18.75 -1.52
C SER A 32 -5.74 -19.40 -0.24
N ALA A 33 -4.46 -19.18 0.04
CA ALA A 33 -3.78 -19.63 1.27
C ALA A 33 -3.94 -18.67 2.47
N GLY A 34 -4.77 -17.63 2.37
CA GLY A 34 -5.00 -16.65 3.44
C GLY A 34 -3.88 -15.63 3.66
N LYS A 35 -2.85 -15.63 2.80
CA LYS A 35 -1.73 -14.67 2.86
C LYS A 35 -2.00 -13.48 1.96
N ILE A 36 -1.74 -12.28 2.47
CA ILE A 36 -1.83 -11.04 1.69
C ILE A 36 -0.68 -11.02 0.69
N ASN A 37 -1.00 -11.00 -0.60
CA ASN A 37 0.01 -10.99 -1.67
C ASN A 37 0.22 -9.60 -2.26
N ALA A 38 -0.77 -8.72 -2.13
CA ALA A 38 -0.70 -7.34 -2.58
C ALA A 38 -1.74 -6.49 -1.83
N VAL A 39 -1.53 -5.18 -1.86
CA VAL A 39 -2.52 -4.19 -1.43
C VAL A 39 -2.76 -3.19 -2.55
N ILE A 40 -3.97 -2.64 -2.60
CA ILE A 40 -4.28 -1.50 -3.46
C ILE A 40 -4.42 -0.29 -2.58
N VAL A 41 -3.65 0.73 -2.91
CA VAL A 41 -3.65 2.02 -2.23
C VAL A 41 -4.18 3.08 -3.18
N GLU A 42 -4.83 4.09 -2.63
CA GLU A 42 -5.36 5.23 -3.36
C GLU A 42 -4.67 6.50 -2.87
N ARG A 43 -4.14 7.31 -3.78
CA ARG A 43 -3.46 8.56 -3.41
C ARG A 43 -4.46 9.52 -2.79
N ILE A 44 -4.18 10.01 -1.58
CA ILE A 44 -5.08 10.91 -0.85
C ILE A 44 -4.63 12.38 -0.85
N ASP A 45 -3.39 12.64 -1.26
CA ASP A 45 -2.76 13.96 -1.24
C ASP A 45 -1.99 14.28 -2.53
N GLY A 46 -1.90 15.56 -2.89
CA GLY A 46 -1.16 16.04 -4.07
C GLY A 46 -1.88 15.94 -5.43
N ASP A 47 -1.13 16.17 -6.50
CA ASP A 47 -1.58 16.01 -7.89
C ASP A 47 -1.64 14.51 -8.24
N GLY A 48 -2.81 14.01 -8.63
CA GLY A 48 -3.07 12.56 -8.76
C GLY A 48 -3.89 11.95 -7.63
N LYS A 49 -4.51 12.77 -6.77
CA LYS A 49 -5.51 12.31 -5.78
C LYS A 49 -6.58 11.43 -6.44
N GLY A 50 -6.81 10.24 -5.87
CA GLY A 50 -7.71 9.22 -6.42
C GLY A 50 -7.03 8.20 -7.33
N GLU A 51 -5.74 8.35 -7.64
CA GLU A 51 -4.98 7.36 -8.38
C GLU A 51 -4.81 6.09 -7.53
N ARG A 52 -5.07 4.92 -8.14
CA ARG A 52 -4.97 3.63 -7.49
C ARG A 52 -3.73 2.88 -7.94
N LEU A 53 -2.91 2.48 -6.98
CA LEU A 53 -1.70 1.72 -7.20
C LEU A 53 -1.82 0.35 -6.54
N ARG A 54 -1.41 -0.68 -7.27
CA ARG A 54 -1.32 -2.05 -6.77
C ARG A 54 0.12 -2.33 -6.33
N ILE A 55 0.30 -2.58 -5.04
CA ILE A 55 1.61 -2.84 -4.44
C ILE A 55 1.68 -4.32 -4.04
N PRO A 56 2.48 -5.14 -4.74
CA PRO A 56 2.73 -6.52 -4.32
C PRO A 56 3.61 -6.57 -3.06
N GLN A 57 3.47 -7.63 -2.26
CA GLN A 57 4.26 -7.84 -1.04
C GLN A 57 5.76 -7.72 -1.28
N SER A 58 6.26 -8.23 -2.41
CA SER A 58 7.67 -8.17 -2.79
C SER A 58 8.19 -6.75 -3.05
N LYS A 59 7.32 -5.74 -3.18
CA LYS A 59 7.70 -4.32 -3.34
C LYS A 59 7.47 -3.51 -2.07
N TRP A 60 6.70 -4.03 -1.13
CA TRP A 60 6.35 -3.32 0.10
C TRP A 60 7.58 -2.99 0.93
N GLY A 61 8.32 -4.00 1.38
CA GLY A 61 9.50 -3.80 2.23
C GLY A 61 10.67 -3.07 1.57
N ASP A 62 10.64 -2.87 0.26
CA ASP A 62 11.67 -2.14 -0.50
C ASP A 62 11.35 -0.65 -0.63
N THR A 63 10.08 -0.28 -0.78
CA THR A 63 9.70 1.10 -1.15
C THR A 63 8.52 1.68 -0.40
N TRP A 64 7.86 0.96 0.48
CA TRP A 64 6.66 1.41 1.18
C TRP A 64 6.78 1.24 2.69
N THR A 65 6.14 2.14 3.43
CA THR A 65 5.99 2.07 4.88
C THR A 65 4.55 2.39 5.26
N ALA A 66 4.04 1.68 6.27
CA ALA A 66 2.79 2.05 6.96
C ALA A 66 3.09 3.01 8.11
#